data_AF-A0A947G4V1-F1
#
_entry.id   AF-A0A947G4V1-F1
#
_cell.length_a   1.000
_cell.length_b   1.000
_cell.length_c   1.000
_cell.angle_alpha   90.00
_cell.angle_beta   90.00
_cell.angle_gamma   90.00
#
_symmetry.space_group_name_H-M   'P 1'
#
loop_
_entity.id
_entity.type
_entity.pdbx_description
1 polymer ?
#
loop_
_entity_poly.entity_id
_entity_poly.type
_entity_poly.pdbx_seq_one_letter_code
_entity_poly.pdbx_strand_id
1 'polypeptide(L)'
;FKTTTGTRLSMLSSIEAGGFTWNHECWEPTVFAAQARPVTFPEPFGVRDALSFPSGEVITVPRHIDAARVQTFISVTEDSALARIFNQGASLVSPLLGALISSPLGALAKAKLAEHSHDPSDAERERSLFAIVARAERSFERRQVGVSGADPYGVTAEIMAWGAERLVADGPLGLGVVTPSEAFDPEQGLRAIAEQCELSVVRQ
;
A
#
# COMPACT_ATOMS: atom_id res chain seq x y z
N PHE A 1 0.53 0.67 -14.64
CA PHE A 1 1.66 0.09 -13.87
C PHE A 1 1.66 -1.41 -14.07
N LYS A 2 2.75 -2.02 -14.56
CA LYS A 2 2.85 -3.49 -14.72
C LYS A 2 3.53 -4.09 -13.48
N THR A 3 2.82 -4.94 -12.75
CA THR A 3 3.32 -5.64 -11.56
C THR A 3 3.98 -6.97 -11.89
N THR A 4 4.86 -7.48 -11.03
CA THR A 4 5.37 -8.86 -11.13
C THR A 4 4.26 -9.88 -10.86
N THR A 5 4.46 -11.12 -11.31
CA THR A 5 3.56 -12.24 -11.00
C THR A 5 3.43 -12.46 -9.49
N GLY A 6 4.54 -12.37 -8.76
CA GLY A 6 4.56 -12.44 -7.30
C GLY A 6 3.67 -11.37 -6.67
N THR A 7 3.78 -10.10 -7.08
CA THR A 7 2.93 -9.02 -6.57
C THR A 7 1.44 -9.27 -6.84
N ARG A 8 1.08 -9.77 -8.04
CA ARG A 8 -0.33 -10.07 -8.37
C ARG A 8 -0.89 -11.20 -7.52
N LEU A 9 -0.12 -12.27 -7.33
CA LEU A 9 -0.52 -13.42 -6.50
C LEU A 9 -0.63 -13.03 -5.02
N SER A 10 0.32 -12.24 -4.50
CA SER A 10 0.24 -11.70 -3.15
C SER A 10 -0.99 -10.82 -2.97
N MET A 11 -1.28 -9.92 -3.92
CA MET A 11 -2.48 -9.08 -3.87
C MET A 11 -3.77 -9.91 -3.85
N LEU A 12 -3.88 -10.92 -4.71
CA LEU A 12 -5.04 -11.82 -4.74
C LEU A 12 -5.18 -12.62 -3.44
N SER A 13 -4.06 -13.05 -2.86
CA SER A 13 -4.04 -13.76 -1.59
C SER A 13 -4.48 -12.85 -0.43
N SER A 14 -4.05 -11.59 -0.41
CA SER A 14 -4.52 -10.59 0.57
C SER A 14 -6.01 -10.31 0.44
N ILE A 15 -6.54 -10.20 -0.79
CA ILE A 15 -7.98 -10.01 -1.02
C ILE A 15 -8.78 -11.23 -0.52
N GLU A 16 -8.30 -12.43 -0.82
CA GLU A 16 -8.92 -13.69 -0.41
C GLU A 16 -8.94 -13.86 1.11
N ALA A 17 -7.82 -13.60 1.79
CA ALA A 17 -7.72 -13.71 3.23
C ALA A 17 -8.59 -12.67 3.98
N GLY A 18 -8.99 -11.59 3.29
CA GLY A 18 -9.55 -10.40 3.92
C GLY A 18 -8.49 -9.71 4.79
N GLY A 19 -8.94 -8.90 5.74
CA GLY A 19 -8.04 -8.33 6.73
C GLY A 19 -8.78 -7.60 7.83
N PHE A 20 -8.16 -6.57 8.38
CA PHE A 20 -8.70 -5.83 9.50
C PHE A 20 -8.64 -4.33 9.27
N THR A 21 -9.51 -3.59 9.96
CA THR A 21 -9.32 -2.18 10.27
C THR A 21 -9.11 -2.03 11.77
N TRP A 22 -8.33 -1.04 12.20
CA TRP A 22 -8.18 -0.72 13.61
C TRP A 22 -9.18 0.38 13.98
N ASN A 23 -9.97 0.13 15.02
CA ASN A 23 -10.95 1.09 15.53
C ASN A 23 -10.89 1.11 17.07
N HIS A 24 -10.38 2.21 17.61
CA HIS A 24 -10.06 2.46 19.00
C HIS A 24 -9.08 1.45 19.59
N GLU A 25 -9.59 0.31 20.04
CA GLU A 25 -8.81 -0.75 20.72
C GLU A 25 -9.11 -2.14 20.13
N CYS A 26 -9.84 -2.22 19.02
CA CYS A 26 -10.20 -3.48 18.39
C CYS A 26 -9.80 -3.55 16.91
N TRP A 27 -9.40 -4.74 16.50
CA TRP A 27 -9.30 -5.12 15.09
C TRP A 27 -10.65 -5.63 14.63
N GLU A 28 -11.29 -4.87 13.76
CA GLU A 28 -12.56 -5.24 13.13
C GLU A 28 -12.28 -5.92 11.78
N PRO A 29 -12.84 -7.12 11.51
CA PRO A 29 -12.67 -7.75 10.21
C PRO A 29 -13.18 -6.86 9.07
N THR A 30 -12.44 -6.84 7.97
CA THR A 30 -12.81 -6.12 6.75
C THR A 30 -12.51 -6.96 5.52
N VAL A 31 -13.17 -6.60 4.41
CA VAL A 31 -12.92 -7.20 3.11
C VAL A 31 -12.40 -6.14 2.15
N PHE A 32 -11.75 -6.59 1.08
CA PHE A 32 -11.33 -5.70 0.01
C PHE A 32 -12.50 -4.89 -0.53
N ALA A 33 -12.25 -3.60 -0.78
CA ALA A 33 -13.20 -2.65 -1.35
C ALA A 33 -14.50 -2.45 -0.55
N ALA A 34 -14.55 -2.82 0.73
CA ALA A 34 -15.66 -2.48 1.64
C ALA A 34 -15.93 -0.97 1.72
N GLN A 35 -14.90 -0.14 1.54
CA GLN A 35 -15.01 1.32 1.43
C GLN A 35 -14.30 1.81 0.17
N ALA A 36 -14.83 2.88 -0.41
CA ALA A 36 -14.21 3.60 -1.51
C ALA A 36 -14.17 5.09 -1.16
N ARG A 37 -13.07 5.77 -1.49
CA ARG A 37 -12.96 7.22 -1.32
C ARG A 37 -12.02 7.86 -2.34
N PRO A 38 -12.28 9.11 -2.76
CA PRO A 38 -11.31 9.86 -3.54
C PRO A 38 -10.11 10.24 -2.67
N VAL A 39 -8.91 10.08 -3.23
CA VAL A 39 -7.64 10.47 -2.63
C VAL A 39 -6.88 11.32 -3.64
N THR A 40 -6.39 12.48 -3.20
CA THR A 40 -5.49 13.33 -3.99
C THR A 40 -4.06 12.85 -3.78
N PHE A 41 -3.51 12.18 -4.80
CA PHE A 41 -2.11 11.79 -4.85
C PHE A 41 -1.25 12.94 -5.42
N PRO A 42 0.06 12.99 -5.10
CA PRO A 42 0.99 13.91 -5.75
C PRO A 42 0.98 13.77 -7.28
N GLU A 43 1.43 14.83 -7.97
CA GLU A 43 1.65 14.76 -9.42
C GLU A 43 2.58 13.58 -9.79
N PRO A 44 2.37 12.91 -10.94
CA PRO A 44 1.36 13.20 -11.98
C PRO A 44 -0.01 12.51 -11.75
N PHE A 45 -0.25 11.95 -10.56
CA PHE A 45 -1.40 11.06 -10.35
C PHE A 45 -2.73 11.78 -10.17
N GLY A 46 -2.74 12.91 -9.46
CA GLY A 46 -3.94 13.69 -9.17
C GLY A 46 -4.96 12.93 -8.32
N VAL A 47 -6.25 13.24 -8.49
CA VAL A 47 -7.34 12.61 -7.74
C VAL A 47 -7.64 11.22 -8.30
N ARG A 48 -7.62 10.20 -7.42
CA ARG A 48 -7.93 8.80 -7.76
C ARG A 48 -8.91 8.21 -6.76
N ASP A 49 -9.78 7.33 -7.23
CA ASP A 49 -10.57 6.48 -6.34
C ASP A 49 -9.65 5.43 -5.70
N ALA A 50 -9.72 5.33 -4.37
CA ALA A 50 -8.97 4.37 -3.58
C ALA A 50 -9.95 3.47 -2.83
N LEU A 51 -9.70 2.16 -2.89
CA LEU A 51 -10.52 1.12 -2.29
C LEU A 51 -9.85 0.62 -1.01
N SER A 52 -10.63 0.30 0.02
CA SER A 52 -10.09 -0.27 1.26
C SER A 52 -9.35 -1.57 0.95
N PHE A 53 -8.13 -1.69 1.44
CA PHE A 53 -7.24 -2.80 1.14
C PHE A 53 -6.67 -3.38 2.44
N PRO A 54 -6.76 -4.70 2.66
CA PRO A 54 -6.22 -5.33 3.86
C PRO A 54 -4.69 -5.32 3.82
N SER A 55 -4.08 -4.46 4.64
CA SER A 55 -2.63 -4.26 4.67
C SER A 55 -2.07 -4.35 6.09
N GLY A 56 -0.77 -4.65 6.19
CA GLY A 56 -0.11 -4.93 7.48
C GLY A 56 -0.02 -3.73 8.42
N GLU A 57 -0.12 -2.51 7.91
CA GLU A 57 -0.01 -1.25 8.66
C GLU A 57 -1.10 -1.12 9.72
N VAL A 58 -2.27 -1.74 9.49
CA VAL A 58 -3.35 -1.79 10.48
C VAL A 58 -2.93 -2.57 11.74
N ILE A 59 -1.97 -3.49 11.61
CA ILE A 59 -1.43 -4.27 12.73
C ILE A 59 -0.27 -3.53 13.39
N THR A 60 0.57 -2.84 12.61
CA THR A 60 1.83 -2.29 13.11
C THR A 60 1.70 -0.87 13.66
N VAL A 61 0.93 0.02 13.00
CA VAL A 61 0.82 1.43 13.40
C VAL A 61 0.26 1.61 14.82
N PRO A 62 -0.84 0.94 15.24
CA PRO A 62 -1.37 1.12 16.59
C PRO A 62 -0.44 0.67 17.73
N ARG A 63 0.64 -0.07 17.41
CA ARG A 63 1.58 -0.57 18.43
C ARG A 63 2.54 0.52 18.92
N HIS A 64 2.78 1.54 18.12
CA HIS A 64 3.73 2.61 18.42
C HIS A 64 3.17 4.03 18.19
N ILE A 65 1.97 4.15 17.61
CA ILE A 65 1.23 5.41 17.49
C ILE A 65 -0.13 5.27 18.17
N ASP A 66 -0.47 6.20 19.06
CA ASP A 66 -1.79 6.30 19.69
C ASP A 66 -2.84 6.79 18.69
N ALA A 67 -3.24 5.91 17.78
CA ALA A 67 -4.22 6.17 16.74
C ALA A 67 -5.54 5.46 17.06
N ALA A 68 -6.62 6.22 17.26
CA ALA A 68 -7.96 5.66 17.43
C ALA A 68 -8.51 5.00 16.15
N ARG A 69 -7.91 5.21 14.98
CA ARG A 69 -8.34 4.54 13.76
C ARG A 69 -7.19 4.41 12.77
N VAL A 70 -6.99 3.22 12.23
CA VAL A 70 -6.04 2.97 11.12
C VAL A 70 -6.76 2.24 9.99
N GLN A 71 -6.68 2.81 8.79
CA GLN A 71 -7.30 2.28 7.59
C GLN A 71 -6.35 2.42 6.40
N THR A 72 -6.27 1.37 5.59
CA THR A 72 -5.41 1.30 4.41
C THR A 72 -6.25 1.22 3.14
N PHE A 73 -5.78 1.90 2.10
CA PHE A 73 -6.46 1.99 0.82
C PHE A 73 -5.45 1.85 -0.31
N ILE A 74 -5.89 1.28 -1.42
CA ILE A 74 -5.10 1.15 -2.64
C ILE A 74 -5.88 1.68 -3.83
N SER A 75 -5.19 2.33 -4.76
CA SER A 75 -5.76 2.63 -6.08
C SER A 75 -5.15 1.65 -7.08
N VAL A 76 -5.98 0.79 -7.68
CA VAL A 76 -5.54 -0.29 -8.58
C VAL A 76 -5.93 -0.09 -10.04
N THR A 77 -6.60 1.01 -10.33
CA THR A 77 -7.21 1.21 -11.64
C THR A 77 -6.49 2.26 -12.46
N GLU A 78 -6.10 1.89 -13.67
CA GLU A 78 -5.88 2.86 -14.75
C GLU A 78 -7.20 3.60 -15.00
N ASP A 79 -7.10 4.90 -15.31
CA ASP A 79 -8.24 5.79 -15.48
C ASP A 79 -9.09 5.36 -16.69
N SER A 80 -10.04 4.45 -16.46
CA SER A 80 -11.02 4.02 -17.45
C SER A 80 -12.42 4.20 -16.90
N ALA A 81 -13.37 4.55 -17.78
CA ALA A 81 -14.76 4.74 -17.37
C ALA A 81 -15.35 3.49 -16.71
N LEU A 82 -14.97 2.29 -17.18
CA LEU A 82 -15.37 1.01 -16.59
C LEU A 82 -14.78 0.80 -15.19
N ALA A 83 -13.51 1.14 -14.99
CA ALA A 83 -12.89 1.09 -13.66
C ALA A 83 -13.58 2.03 -12.67
N ARG A 84 -13.98 3.23 -13.11
CA ARG A 84 -14.71 4.18 -12.25
C ARG A 84 -16.08 3.65 -11.85
N ILE A 85 -16.81 3.05 -12.80
CA ILE A 85 -18.09 2.38 -12.51
C ILE A 85 -17.88 1.23 -11.51
N PHE A 86 -16.86 0.41 -11.72
CA PHE A 86 -16.51 -0.66 -10.78
C PHE A 86 -16.20 -0.09 -9.39
N ASN A 87 -15.32 0.90 -9.27
CA ASN A 87 -14.92 1.47 -7.99
C ASN A 87 -16.10 2.11 -7.23
N GLN A 88 -17.04 2.75 -7.93
CA GLN A 88 -18.25 3.31 -7.33
C GLN A 88 -19.21 2.23 -6.81
N GLY A 89 -19.26 1.07 -7.48
CA GLY A 89 -20.12 -0.06 -7.11
C GLY A 89 -19.44 -1.12 -6.22
N ALA A 90 -18.11 -1.09 -6.10
CA ALA A 90 -17.33 -2.18 -5.51
C ALA A 90 -17.73 -2.46 -4.05
N SER A 91 -18.04 -1.42 -3.28
CA SER A 91 -18.47 -1.56 -1.89
C SER A 91 -19.75 -2.39 -1.75
N LEU A 92 -20.67 -2.32 -2.71
CA LEU A 92 -21.94 -3.05 -2.68
C LEU A 92 -21.77 -4.56 -2.91
N VAL A 93 -20.76 -4.93 -3.70
CA VAL A 93 -20.50 -6.34 -4.09
C VAL A 93 -19.29 -6.94 -3.38
N SER A 94 -18.60 -6.16 -2.55
CA SER A 94 -17.39 -6.56 -1.82
C SER A 94 -17.50 -7.89 -1.06
N PRO A 95 -18.57 -8.22 -0.30
CA PRO A 95 -18.66 -9.53 0.38
C PRO A 95 -18.77 -10.71 -0.58
N LEU A 96 -19.30 -10.51 -1.80
CA LEU A 96 -19.39 -11.55 -2.82
C LEU A 96 -18.05 -11.75 -3.55
N LEU A 97 -17.22 -10.70 -3.63
CA LEU A 97 -15.96 -10.72 -4.37
C LEU A 97 -14.97 -11.73 -3.77
N GLY A 98 -14.86 -11.79 -2.43
CA GLY A 98 -14.03 -12.77 -1.73
C GLY A 98 -14.49 -14.21 -2.02
N ALA A 99 -15.80 -14.47 -1.93
CA ALA A 99 -16.37 -15.79 -2.22
C ALA A 99 -16.12 -16.23 -3.67
N LEU A 100 -16.18 -15.30 -4.63
CA LEU A 100 -15.85 -15.58 -6.04
C LEU A 100 -14.36 -15.92 -6.21
N ILE A 101 -13.45 -15.20 -5.54
CA ILE A 101 -12.00 -15.43 -5.63
C ILE A 101 -11.59 -16.77 -5.02
N SER A 102 -12.25 -17.20 -3.93
CA SER A 102 -12.01 -18.49 -3.27
C SER A 102 -12.70 -19.68 -3.95
N SER A 103 -13.50 -19.44 -4.99
CA SER A 103 -14.18 -20.50 -5.73
C SER A 103 -13.21 -21.32 -6.62
N PRO A 104 -13.60 -22.53 -7.08
CA PRO A 104 -12.81 -23.28 -8.06
C PRO A 104 -12.55 -22.52 -9.36
N LEU A 105 -13.51 -21.69 -9.80
CA LEU A 105 -13.35 -20.77 -10.93
C LEU A 105 -12.26 -19.72 -10.65
N GLY A 106 -12.25 -19.19 -9.42
CA GLY A 106 -11.21 -18.28 -8.94
C GLY A 106 -9.82 -18.93 -8.93
N ALA A 107 -9.72 -20.18 -8.48
CA ALA A 107 -8.47 -20.96 -8.51
C ALA A 107 -7.96 -21.16 -9.95
N LEU A 108 -8.84 -21.48 -10.90
CA LEU A 108 -8.49 -21.61 -12.32
C LEU A 108 -8.04 -20.27 -12.90
N ALA A 109 -8.72 -19.17 -12.56
CA ALA A 109 -8.34 -17.83 -12.99
C ALA A 109 -6.95 -17.43 -12.45
N LYS A 110 -6.65 -17.72 -11.17
CA LYS A 110 -5.32 -17.50 -10.57
C LYS A 110 -4.24 -18.29 -11.31
N ALA A 111 -4.49 -19.57 -11.61
CA ALA A 111 -3.55 -20.43 -12.35
C ALA A 111 -3.28 -19.89 -13.76
N LYS A 112 -4.32 -19.49 -14.49
CA LYS A 112 -4.17 -18.85 -15.82
C LYS A 112 -3.45 -17.52 -15.77
N LEU A 113 -3.72 -16.71 -14.74
CA LEU A 113 -3.02 -15.44 -14.54
C LEU A 113 -1.53 -15.67 -14.33
N ALA A 114 -1.16 -16.66 -13.51
CA ALA A 114 0.24 -17.05 -13.29
C ALA A 114 0.92 -17.57 -14.56
N GLU A 115 0.20 -18.27 -15.43
CA GLU A 115 0.72 -18.80 -16.70
C GLU A 115 0.95 -17.72 -17.76
N HIS A 116 0.07 -16.72 -17.86
CA HIS A 116 0.10 -15.67 -18.89
C HIS A 116 0.75 -14.36 -18.43
N SER A 117 1.35 -14.36 -17.24
CA SER A 117 2.00 -13.18 -16.69
C SER A 117 3.49 -13.19 -16.98
N HIS A 118 3.90 -12.27 -17.85
CA HIS A 118 5.31 -11.89 -17.95
C HIS A 118 5.62 -10.84 -16.90
N ASP A 119 6.70 -11.06 -16.15
CA ASP A 119 7.25 -10.05 -15.26
C ASP A 119 7.66 -8.81 -16.07
N PRO A 120 7.52 -7.60 -15.49
CA PRO A 120 8.00 -6.39 -16.14
C PRO A 120 9.50 -6.50 -16.37
N SER A 121 9.94 -6.14 -17.57
CA SER A 121 11.36 -5.94 -17.90
C SER A 121 11.97 -4.85 -17.02
N ASP A 122 13.30 -4.82 -16.90
CA ASP A 122 13.98 -3.79 -16.09
C ASP A 122 13.65 -2.38 -16.58
N ALA A 123 13.66 -2.18 -17.90
CA ALA A 123 13.21 -0.93 -18.51
C ALA A 123 11.73 -0.62 -18.24
N GLU A 124 10.85 -1.59 -17.93
CA GLU A 124 9.47 -1.29 -17.50
C GLU A 124 9.37 -0.98 -16.00
N ARG A 125 10.24 -1.57 -15.18
CA ARG A 125 10.35 -1.28 -13.74
C ARG A 125 10.84 0.15 -13.53
N GLU A 126 11.91 0.54 -14.23
CA GLU A 126 12.53 1.88 -14.12
C GLU A 126 11.54 3.04 -14.37
N ARG A 127 10.66 2.90 -15.37
CA ARG A 127 9.63 3.94 -15.71
C ARG A 127 8.29 3.75 -15.00
N SER A 128 8.18 2.77 -14.11
CA SER A 128 6.95 2.55 -13.36
C SER A 128 6.80 3.58 -12.25
N LEU A 129 5.82 4.47 -12.39
CA LEU A 129 5.54 5.49 -11.37
C LEU A 129 4.73 4.91 -10.21
N PHE A 130 4.98 5.41 -9.01
CA PHE A 130 4.17 5.15 -7.82
C PHE A 130 3.93 6.42 -7.00
N ALA A 131 2.89 6.38 -6.17
CA ALA A 131 2.65 7.39 -5.14
C ALA A 131 2.04 6.77 -3.88
N ILE A 132 2.42 7.32 -2.73
CA ILE A 132 1.91 6.94 -1.41
C ILE A 132 1.43 8.22 -0.72
N VAL A 133 0.29 8.13 -0.04
CA VAL A 133 -0.26 9.23 0.75
C VAL A 133 -0.52 8.74 2.17
N ALA A 134 0.14 9.35 3.14
CA ALA A 134 -0.15 9.20 4.56
C ALA A 134 -0.96 10.40 5.04
N ARG A 135 -2.12 10.16 5.66
CA ARG A 135 -3.00 11.21 6.19
C ARG A 135 -3.27 10.95 7.67
N ALA A 136 -3.06 11.97 8.48
CA ALA A 136 -3.41 11.99 9.89
C ALA A 136 -4.51 13.02 10.14
N GLU A 137 -5.47 12.67 10.98
CA GLU A 137 -6.59 13.51 11.36
C GLU A 137 -6.72 13.52 12.88
N ARG A 138 -6.81 14.71 13.48
CA ARG A 138 -7.04 14.89 14.91
C ARG A 138 -8.00 16.05 15.13
N SER A 139 -9.16 15.75 15.71
CA SER A 139 -10.24 16.74 15.91
C SER A 139 -10.61 17.42 14.59
N PHE A 140 -10.29 18.71 14.42
CA PHE A 140 -10.57 19.48 13.20
C PHE A 140 -9.33 19.72 12.34
N GLU A 141 -8.19 19.17 12.73
CA GLU A 141 -6.93 19.29 11.98
C GLU A 141 -6.69 18.05 11.13
N ARG A 142 -6.25 18.29 9.89
CA ARG A 142 -5.81 17.27 8.96
C ARG A 142 -4.41 17.63 8.49
N ARG A 143 -3.52 16.63 8.48
CA ARG A 143 -2.18 16.71 7.89
C ARG A 143 -1.98 15.56 6.92
N GLN A 144 -1.24 15.82 5.87
CA GLN A 144 -0.95 14.84 4.84
C GLN A 144 0.50 14.95 4.36
N VAL A 145 1.12 13.80 4.14
CA VAL A 145 2.38 13.68 3.41
C VAL A 145 2.14 12.80 2.20
N GLY A 146 2.51 13.29 1.03
CA GLY A 146 2.52 12.55 -0.22
C GLY A 146 3.96 12.30 -0.66
N VAL A 147 4.24 11.08 -1.10
CA VAL A 147 5.51 10.69 -1.72
C VAL A 147 5.21 10.16 -3.11
N SER A 148 5.95 10.59 -4.12
CA SER A 148 5.90 10.01 -5.47
C SER A 148 7.29 9.81 -6.05
N GLY A 149 7.41 8.84 -6.96
CA GLY A 149 8.66 8.49 -7.61
C GLY A 149 8.46 7.48 -8.73
N ALA A 150 9.58 6.97 -9.22
CA ALA A 150 9.64 5.89 -10.20
C ALA A 150 10.31 4.66 -9.58
N ASP A 151 10.22 3.53 -10.27
CA ASP A 151 10.81 2.25 -9.87
C ASP A 151 10.53 1.82 -8.42
N PRO A 152 9.27 1.48 -8.07
CA PRO A 152 8.94 1.07 -6.70
C PRO A 152 9.73 -0.17 -6.24
N TYR A 153 10.22 -1.01 -7.16
CA TYR A 153 11.03 -2.18 -6.81
C TYR A 153 12.46 -1.77 -6.46
N GLY A 154 13.09 -0.93 -7.29
CA GLY A 154 14.40 -0.34 -6.99
C GLY A 154 14.36 0.44 -5.68
N VAL A 155 13.37 1.30 -5.49
CA VAL A 155 13.19 2.05 -4.23
C VAL A 155 13.02 1.12 -3.03
N THR A 156 12.27 0.03 -3.16
CA THR A 156 12.14 -0.96 -2.08
C THR A 156 13.49 -1.62 -1.75
N ALA A 157 14.31 -1.91 -2.75
CA ALA A 157 15.66 -2.44 -2.55
C ALA A 157 16.56 -1.42 -1.82
N GLU A 158 16.52 -0.15 -2.20
CA GLU A 158 17.26 0.93 -1.55
C GLU A 158 16.81 1.15 -0.09
N ILE A 159 15.51 1.07 0.21
CA ILE A 159 15.00 1.12 1.59
C ILE A 159 15.59 -0.02 2.43
N MET A 160 15.65 -1.24 1.89
CA MET A 160 16.23 -2.39 2.58
C MET A 160 17.73 -2.23 2.81
N ALA A 161 18.47 -1.77 1.79
CA ALA A 161 19.90 -1.51 1.88
C ALA A 161 20.20 -0.42 2.91
N TRP A 162 19.49 0.72 2.84
CA TRP A 162 19.60 1.81 3.79
C TRP A 162 19.35 1.33 5.23
N GLY A 163 18.28 0.56 5.45
CA GLY A 163 17.97 0.01 6.77
C GLY A 163 19.07 -0.92 7.30
N ALA A 164 19.60 -1.81 6.46
CA ALA A 164 20.70 -2.70 6.83
C ALA A 164 21.98 -1.93 7.20
N GLU A 165 22.32 -0.90 6.43
CA GLU A 165 23.48 -0.05 6.70
C GLU A 165 23.35 0.71 8.03
N ARG A 166 22.17 1.28 8.30
CA ARG A 166 21.90 1.98 9.57
C ARG A 166 21.97 1.04 10.77
N LEU A 167 21.44 -0.18 10.65
CA LEU A 167 21.54 -1.18 11.71
C LEU A 167 22.99 -1.55 12.05
N VAL A 168 23.87 -1.61 11.03
CA VAL A 168 25.30 -1.90 11.24
C VAL A 168 26.05 -0.68 11.82
N ALA A 169 25.75 0.52 11.33
CA ALA A 169 26.47 1.74 11.71
C ALA A 169 26.07 2.27 13.09
N ASP A 170 24.76 2.31 13.36
CA ASP A 170 24.19 3.02 14.51
C ASP A 170 23.70 2.05 15.60
N GLY A 171 23.59 0.76 15.26
CA GLY A 171 22.93 -0.24 16.10
C GLY A 171 21.39 -0.11 16.07
N PRO A 172 20.66 -1.11 16.56
CA PRO A 172 19.20 -1.05 16.56
C PRO A 172 18.67 -0.12 17.66
N LEU A 173 17.66 0.72 17.36
CA LEU A 173 16.95 1.53 18.36
C LEU A 173 16.12 0.70 19.35
N GLY A 174 15.83 -0.57 19.03
CA GLY A 174 15.06 -1.49 19.86
C GLY A 174 15.50 -2.95 19.70
N LEU A 175 15.33 -3.75 20.75
CA LEU A 175 15.59 -5.19 20.72
C LEU A 175 14.33 -5.96 20.30
N GLY A 176 14.50 -6.99 19.47
CA GLY A 176 13.40 -7.87 19.04
C GLY A 176 12.89 -7.57 17.63
N VAL A 177 11.63 -7.93 17.37
CA VAL A 177 10.97 -7.72 16.08
C VAL A 177 10.23 -6.38 16.13
N VAL A 178 10.78 -5.39 15.43
CA VAL A 178 10.27 -4.01 15.38
C VAL A 178 9.96 -3.60 13.95
N THR A 179 9.08 -2.61 13.80
CA THR A 179 8.75 -2.03 12.50
C THR A 179 9.79 -0.99 12.09
N PRO A 180 9.90 -0.61 10.79
CA PRO A 180 10.83 0.44 10.37
C PRO A 180 10.66 1.75 11.13
N SER A 181 9.42 2.16 11.43
CA SER A 181 9.11 3.39 12.18
C SER A 181 9.47 3.31 13.67
N GLU A 182 9.69 2.11 14.21
CA GLU A 182 10.20 1.89 15.57
C GLU A 182 11.73 1.69 15.57
N ALA A 183 12.29 1.23 14.46
CA ALA A 183 13.72 0.95 14.30
C ALA A 183 14.55 2.18 13.92
N PHE A 184 13.93 3.17 13.26
CA PHE A 184 14.60 4.36 12.73
C PHE A 184 13.78 5.62 12.97
N ASP A 185 14.43 6.78 13.04
CA ASP A 185 13.74 8.07 13.02
C ASP A 185 12.99 8.26 11.69
N PRO A 186 11.65 8.40 11.70
CA PRO A 186 10.88 8.43 10.45
C PRO A 186 11.14 9.66 9.58
N GLU A 187 11.44 10.83 10.17
CA GLU A 187 11.69 12.04 9.38
C GLU A 187 13.07 12.00 8.73
N GLN A 188 14.10 11.61 9.49
CA GLN A 188 15.45 11.44 8.98
C GLN A 188 15.49 10.35 7.92
N GLY A 189 14.84 9.20 8.18
CA GLY A 189 14.76 8.09 7.24
C GLY A 189 14.08 8.48 5.93
N LEU A 190 12.90 9.10 6.01
CA LEU A 190 12.20 9.58 4.82
C LEU A 190 13.04 10.57 4.02
N ARG A 191 13.73 11.50 4.68
CA ARG A 191 14.59 12.47 4.00
C ARG A 191 15.75 11.80 3.28
N ALA A 192 16.47 10.89 3.95
CA ALA A 192 17.60 10.18 3.38
C ALA A 192 17.18 9.31 2.18
N ILE A 193 16.11 8.54 2.32
CA ILE A 193 15.58 7.69 1.25
C ILE A 193 15.08 8.56 0.09
N ALA A 194 14.41 9.69 0.37
CA ALA A 194 13.93 10.58 -0.68
C ALA A 194 15.08 11.22 -1.47
N GLU A 195 16.16 11.62 -0.81
CA GLU A 195 17.36 12.13 -1.47
C GLU A 195 18.06 11.05 -2.31
N GLN A 196 18.23 9.84 -1.75
CA GLN A 196 18.90 8.72 -2.42
C GLN A 196 18.14 8.18 -3.63
N CYS A 197 16.81 8.16 -3.55
CA CYS A 197 15.93 7.61 -4.58
C CYS A 197 15.26 8.69 -5.46
N GLU A 198 15.67 9.95 -5.33
CA GLU A 198 15.09 11.09 -6.05
C GLU A 198 13.56 11.20 -5.93
N LEU A 199 13.02 10.93 -4.73
CA LEU A 199 11.58 10.95 -4.47
C LEU A 199 11.06 12.39 -4.26
N SER A 200 9.89 12.67 -4.81
CA SER A 200 9.16 13.90 -4.52
C SER A 200 8.37 13.74 -3.23
N VAL A 201 8.58 14.65 -2.27
CA VAL A 201 7.87 14.68 -0.99
C VAL A 201 7.09 15.98 -0.86
N VAL A 202 5.77 15.89 -0.67
CA VAL A 202 4.87 17.04 -0.52
C VAL A 202 4.15 16.94 0.82
N ARG A 203 4.18 18.02 1.61
CA ARG A 203 3.49 18.12 2.90
C ARG A 203 2.34 19.12 2.80
N GLN A 204 1.16 18.77 3.30
CA GLN A 204 -0.08 19.57 3.27
C GLN A 204 -0.76 19.57 4.65
#